data_AF-A0A0F9DNE3-F1
#
_entry.id   AF-A0A0F9DNE3-F1
#
_cell.length_a   1.000
_cell.length_b   1.000
_cell.length_c   1.000
_cell.angle_alpha   90.00
_cell.angle_beta   90.00
_cell.angle_gamma   90.00
#
_symmetry.space_group_name_H-M   'P 1'
#
loop_
_entity.id
_entity.type
_entity.pdbx_description
1 polymer ?
#
loop_
_entity_poly.entity_id
_entity_poly.type
_entity_poly.pdbx_seq_one_letter_code
_entity_poly.pdbx_strand_id
1 'polypeptide(L)'
;MGEFIDLTGQKFGKLDVLERRGSKWFCRCECGGHRHSFSYDLTHGVNKSCGCSAHLPTYGNRCYNIEMIRKSFEAENYVLLSTKYINTKQKLKYICPFSHRHVITWGRWNIRGHRCPTCHNKVRGRDKRVDFGFIRYVLEKEGYTLLTTEYRNCRQKLEYICPEGHKHNISWNGWRKGDRCAYCASLKMTGSNHHNWKGGVTSISEMARYMSKHIDWPQQVFKRDNYTCQKCDGYGGILNAHHLIPVKQILEYYNIDIMEKVKQCNLLFDINNGLSLCKKCHKWIHSKLNIHKE
;
A
#
# COMPACT_ATOMS: atom_id res chain seq x y z
N MET A 1 39.59 -58.72 33.03
CA MET A 1 39.35 -57.26 32.95
C MET A 1 39.71 -56.84 31.54
N GLY A 2 38.74 -56.44 30.73
CA GLY A 2 39.01 -56.01 29.35
C GLY A 2 39.64 -54.61 29.34
N GLU A 3 40.63 -54.40 28.47
CA GLU A 3 41.26 -53.10 28.26
C GLU A 3 40.24 -52.05 27.81
N PHE A 4 40.37 -50.84 28.34
CA PHE A 4 39.50 -49.72 27.98
C PHE A 4 39.88 -49.21 26.59
N ILE A 5 38.96 -49.36 25.63
CA ILE A 5 39.15 -48.85 24.26
C ILE A 5 38.63 -47.42 24.18
N ASP A 6 39.53 -46.48 23.86
CA ASP A 6 39.17 -45.10 23.57
C ASP A 6 38.61 -44.96 22.15
N LEU A 7 37.41 -44.39 22.04
CA LEU A 7 36.69 -44.21 20.78
C LEU A 7 36.73 -42.76 20.29
N THR A 8 37.47 -41.87 20.95
CA THR A 8 37.58 -40.44 20.60
C THR A 8 38.08 -40.27 19.16
N GLY A 9 37.41 -39.40 18.38
CA GLY A 9 37.76 -39.13 16.99
C GLY A 9 37.31 -40.19 15.98
N GLN A 10 36.74 -41.31 16.43
CA GLN A 10 36.25 -42.35 15.53
C GLN A 10 34.84 -42.04 15.00
N LYS A 11 34.54 -42.56 13.81
CA LYS A 11 33.27 -42.37 13.11
C LYS A 11 32.46 -43.65 13.07
N PHE A 12 31.23 -43.60 13.57
CA PHE A 12 30.29 -44.71 13.60
C PHE A 12 29.00 -44.33 12.86
N GLY A 13 28.87 -44.78 11.62
CA GLY A 13 27.79 -44.36 10.73
C GLY A 13 27.85 -42.84 10.44
N LYS A 14 26.82 -42.11 10.85
CA LYS A 14 26.72 -40.64 10.74
C LYS A 14 27.20 -39.90 12.00
N LEU A 15 27.78 -40.61 12.98
CA LEU A 15 28.23 -40.04 14.25
C LEU A 15 29.75 -39.95 14.32
N ASP A 16 30.26 -38.78 14.66
CA ASP A 16 31.66 -38.50 15.01
C ASP A 16 31.77 -38.43 16.54
N VAL A 17 32.63 -39.25 17.15
CA VAL A 17 32.84 -39.27 18.60
C VAL A 17 33.76 -38.11 19.01
N LEU A 18 33.27 -37.22 19.87
CA LEU A 18 34.01 -36.03 20.28
C LEU A 18 34.78 -36.24 21.58
N GLU A 19 34.13 -36.73 22.62
CA GLU A 19 34.74 -36.89 23.94
C GLU A 19 33.92 -37.86 24.83
N ARG A 20 34.54 -38.35 25.90
CA ARG A 20 33.87 -39.16 26.90
C ARG A 20 33.27 -38.29 28.01
N ARG A 21 31.98 -38.46 28.28
CA ARG A 21 31.27 -37.81 29.39
C ARG A 21 30.69 -38.88 30.33
N GLY A 22 31.46 -39.23 31.36
CA GLY A 22 31.11 -40.30 32.30
C GLY A 22 31.16 -41.68 31.66
N SER A 23 30.07 -42.43 31.73
CA SER A 23 29.96 -43.78 31.15
C SER A 23 29.57 -43.79 29.67
N LYS A 24 29.37 -42.62 29.03
CA LYS A 24 28.90 -42.48 27.65
C LYS A 24 29.83 -41.61 26.82
N TRP A 25 29.84 -41.87 25.52
CA TRP A 25 30.49 -41.05 24.50
C TRP A 25 29.55 -39.96 24.01
N PHE A 26 30.05 -38.74 23.92
CA PHE A 26 29.35 -37.62 23.31
C PHE A 26 29.72 -37.55 21.82
N CYS A 27 28.72 -37.74 20.96
CA CYS A 27 28.91 -37.81 19.52
C CYS A 27 28.16 -36.68 18.82
N ARG A 28 28.77 -36.11 17.78
CA ARG A 28 28.13 -35.19 16.84
C ARG A 28 27.65 -35.97 15.63
N CYS A 29 26.46 -35.68 15.14
CA CYS A 29 25.92 -36.27 13.93
C CYS A 29 26.10 -35.33 12.74
N GLU A 30 26.24 -35.88 11.53
CA GLU A 30 26.18 -35.13 10.27
C GLU A 30 24.91 -34.24 10.16
N CYS A 31 23.82 -34.66 10.82
CA CYS A 31 22.56 -33.91 10.94
C CYS A 31 22.69 -32.57 11.71
N GLY A 32 23.85 -32.31 12.33
CA GLY A 32 24.08 -31.20 13.27
C GLY A 32 23.57 -31.45 14.70
N GLY A 33 22.88 -32.56 14.93
CA GLY A 33 22.44 -33.02 16.24
C GLY A 33 23.54 -33.74 17.03
N HIS A 34 23.29 -33.98 18.32
CA HIS A 34 24.23 -34.64 19.21
C HIS A 34 23.56 -35.85 19.88
N ARG A 35 24.34 -36.87 20.23
CA ARG A 35 23.86 -38.09 20.89
C ARG A 35 24.87 -38.56 21.94
N HIS A 36 24.36 -39.08 23.06
CA HIS A 36 25.16 -39.82 24.03
C HIS A 36 24.98 -41.32 23.79
N SER A 37 26.07 -42.05 23.57
CA SER A 37 26.04 -43.48 23.22
C SER A 37 27.04 -44.27 24.06
N PHE A 38 26.72 -45.53 24.38
CA PHE A 38 27.69 -46.44 25.01
C PHE A 38 28.67 -46.99 23.97
N SER A 39 29.86 -47.43 24.41
CA SER A 39 30.87 -48.04 23.53
C SER A 39 30.29 -49.24 22.76
N TYR A 40 29.48 -50.06 23.44
CA TYR A 40 28.82 -51.22 22.84
C TYR A 40 27.90 -50.81 21.69
N ASP A 41 27.06 -49.79 21.88
CA ASP A 41 26.09 -49.37 20.88
C ASP A 41 26.72 -48.78 19.61
N LEU A 42 27.90 -48.15 19.76
CA LEU A 42 28.66 -47.59 18.64
C LEU A 42 29.34 -48.71 17.84
N THR A 43 30.03 -49.62 18.53
CA THR A 43 30.78 -50.73 17.93
C THR A 43 29.88 -51.76 17.26
N HIS A 44 28.72 -52.06 17.85
CA HIS A 44 27.75 -53.02 17.31
C HIS A 44 26.74 -52.37 16.37
N GLY A 45 26.91 -51.08 16.06
CA GLY A 45 26.09 -50.38 15.07
C GLY A 45 24.62 -50.21 15.47
N VAL A 46 24.29 -50.26 16.76
CA VAL A 46 22.94 -49.93 17.27
C VAL A 46 22.67 -48.43 17.09
N ASN A 47 23.67 -47.60 17.35
CA ASN A 47 23.61 -46.15 17.21
C ASN A 47 24.36 -45.68 15.96
N LYS A 48 23.66 -45.52 14.83
CA LYS A 48 24.24 -45.07 13.55
C LYS A 48 24.01 -43.59 13.23
N SER A 49 23.17 -42.88 13.98
CA SER A 49 22.87 -41.46 13.78
C SER A 49 22.30 -40.82 15.04
N CYS A 50 22.10 -39.50 15.03
CA CYS A 50 21.40 -38.74 16.08
C CYS A 50 19.96 -39.24 16.33
N GLY A 51 19.41 -40.11 15.47
CA GLY A 51 18.00 -40.51 15.44
C GLY A 51 17.25 -39.91 14.25
N CYS A 52 17.94 -39.20 13.36
CA CYS A 52 17.36 -38.56 12.18
C CYS A 52 16.95 -39.54 11.07
N SER A 53 17.31 -40.82 11.17
CA SER A 53 17.01 -41.82 10.13
C SER A 53 15.70 -42.59 10.38
N ALA A 54 15.15 -42.54 11.60
CA ALA A 54 13.93 -43.26 11.98
C ALA A 54 12.79 -42.25 12.19
N HIS A 55 12.11 -41.88 11.11
CA HIS A 55 10.91 -41.04 11.16
C HIS A 55 9.66 -41.92 11.24
N LEU A 56 9.03 -41.98 12.43
CA LEU A 56 7.61 -41.70 12.71
C LEU A 56 7.44 -41.66 14.25
N PRO A 57 6.43 -40.94 14.78
CA PRO A 57 6.64 -40.03 15.91
C PRO A 57 6.03 -40.56 17.21
N THR A 58 6.85 -40.72 18.24
CA THR A 58 6.38 -40.60 19.62
C THR A 58 7.30 -39.67 20.42
N TYR A 59 6.61 -38.79 21.12
CA TYR A 59 7.03 -37.86 22.18
C TYR A 59 8.52 -37.75 22.53
N GLY A 60 9.05 -36.53 22.39
CA GLY A 60 10.02 -36.03 23.35
C GLY A 60 11.49 -36.16 23.00
N ASN A 61 11.91 -35.80 21.79
CA ASN A 61 13.18 -35.07 21.58
C ASN A 61 13.33 -34.69 20.09
N ARG A 62 12.90 -33.49 19.74
CA ARG A 62 13.37 -32.82 18.51
C ARG A 62 14.19 -31.61 18.95
N CYS A 63 15.48 -31.63 18.63
CA CYS A 63 16.36 -30.47 18.77
C CYS A 63 16.00 -29.47 17.67
N TYR A 64 15.00 -28.63 17.90
CA TYR A 64 14.70 -27.52 17.01
C TYR A 64 15.77 -26.44 17.20
N ASN A 65 16.45 -26.06 16.12
CA ASN A 65 17.31 -24.90 16.13
C ASN A 65 16.50 -23.62 15.81
N ILE A 66 17.04 -22.46 16.17
CA ILE A 66 16.36 -21.17 15.96
C ILE A 66 16.06 -20.89 14.48
N GLU A 67 16.87 -21.41 13.57
CA GLU A 67 16.73 -21.21 12.12
C GLU A 67 15.52 -21.94 11.55
N MET A 68 15.27 -23.19 11.98
CA MET A 68 14.06 -23.93 11.61
C MET A 68 12.80 -23.24 12.12
N ILE A 69 12.86 -22.72 13.35
CA ILE A 69 11.76 -21.96 13.94
C ILE A 69 11.51 -20.70 13.11
N ARG A 70 12.57 -19.97 12.74
CA ARG A 70 12.48 -18.77 11.89
C ARG A 70 11.79 -19.07 10.56
N LYS A 71 12.23 -20.10 9.83
CA LYS A 71 11.61 -20.52 8.56
C LYS A 71 10.13 -20.85 8.71
N SER A 72 9.72 -21.45 9.84
CA SER A 72 8.30 -21.73 10.10
C SER A 72 7.47 -20.48 10.32
N PHE A 73 8.03 -19.44 10.96
CA PHE A 73 7.34 -18.16 11.11
C PHE A 73 7.25 -17.45 9.76
N GLU A 74 8.34 -17.41 9.00
CA GLU A 74 8.42 -16.75 7.68
C GLU A 74 7.47 -17.37 6.66
N ALA A 75 7.28 -18.70 6.68
CA ALA A 75 6.34 -19.40 5.80
C ALA A 75 4.89 -18.88 5.92
N GLU A 76 4.53 -18.29 7.06
CA GLU A 76 3.22 -17.70 7.31
C GLU A 76 3.26 -16.16 7.39
N ASN A 77 4.36 -15.55 6.92
CA ASN A 77 4.62 -14.11 6.96
C ASN A 77 4.75 -13.52 8.38
N TYR A 78 5.15 -14.33 9.36
CA TYR A 78 5.51 -13.86 10.68
C TYR A 78 7.01 -13.58 10.76
N VAL A 79 7.38 -12.52 11.50
CA VAL A 79 8.78 -12.17 11.74
C VAL A 79 9.16 -12.60 13.15
N LEU A 80 10.11 -13.53 13.27
CA LEU A 80 10.65 -13.97 14.55
C LEU A 80 11.67 -12.95 15.09
N LEU A 81 11.39 -12.34 16.25
CA LEU A 81 12.29 -11.36 16.89
C LEU A 81 13.31 -12.02 17.83
N SER A 82 13.06 -13.25 18.26
CA SER A 82 13.98 -13.97 19.15
C SER A 82 15.17 -14.50 18.35
N THR A 83 16.38 -14.24 18.85
CA THR A 83 17.64 -14.62 18.20
C THR A 83 18.18 -15.98 18.65
N LYS A 84 17.71 -16.50 19.79
CA LYS A 84 18.15 -17.77 20.38
C LYS A 84 16.95 -18.60 20.85
N TYR A 85 17.07 -19.92 20.80
CA TYR A 85 16.11 -20.88 21.34
C TYR A 85 16.85 -21.95 22.14
N ILE A 86 16.56 -22.02 23.44
CA ILE A 86 17.24 -22.86 24.42
C ILE A 86 16.41 -24.10 24.73
N ASN A 87 15.10 -23.94 24.97
CA ASN A 87 14.22 -25.03 25.36
C ASN A 87 12.75 -24.79 24.98
N THR A 88 11.93 -25.84 25.09
CA THR A 88 10.50 -25.84 24.73
C THR A 88 9.62 -24.92 25.57
N LYS A 89 10.07 -24.57 26.77
CA LYS A 89 9.37 -23.64 27.68
C LYS A 89 9.71 -22.17 27.37
N GLN A 90 10.76 -21.90 26.59
CA GLN A 90 11.14 -20.53 26.23
C GLN A 90 10.03 -19.87 25.41
N LYS A 91 9.68 -18.64 25.82
CA LYS A 91 8.78 -17.76 25.07
C LYS A 91 9.56 -17.05 23.96
N LEU A 92 9.10 -17.24 22.72
CA LEU A 92 9.62 -16.59 21.52
C LEU A 92 8.81 -15.34 21.21
N LYS A 93 9.48 -14.21 21.09
CA LYS A 93 8.94 -12.93 20.62
C LYS A 93 8.82 -12.93 19.10
N TYR A 94 7.70 -12.45 18.56
CA TYR A 94 7.45 -12.34 17.12
C TYR A 94 6.53 -11.17 16.77
N ILE A 95 6.51 -10.82 15.49
CA ILE A 95 5.58 -9.88 14.85
C ILE A 95 4.73 -10.66 13.84
N CYS A 96 3.41 -10.52 13.90
CA CYS A 96 2.51 -11.13 12.91
C CYS A 96 2.44 -10.29 11.61
N PRO A 97 1.83 -10.81 10.53
CA PRO A 97 1.67 -10.08 9.27
C PRO A 97 0.96 -8.72 9.42
N PHE A 98 0.16 -8.58 10.48
CA PHE A 98 -0.59 -7.36 10.81
C PHE A 98 0.10 -6.52 11.88
N SER A 99 1.42 -6.65 12.02
CA SER A 99 2.25 -5.85 12.94
C SER A 99 1.95 -6.01 14.44
N HIS A 100 1.18 -7.01 14.88
CA HIS A 100 1.02 -7.29 16.31
C HIS A 100 2.27 -7.94 16.88
N ARG A 101 2.76 -7.39 17.98
CA ARG A 101 3.87 -7.96 18.77
C ARG A 101 3.32 -8.91 19.83
N HIS A 102 3.77 -10.15 19.82
CA HIS A 102 3.33 -11.18 20.77
C HIS A 102 4.46 -12.12 21.16
N VAL A 103 4.18 -12.96 22.15
CA VAL A 103 5.04 -14.05 22.59
C VAL A 103 4.32 -15.39 22.48
N ILE A 104 5.05 -16.43 22.08
CA ILE A 104 4.52 -17.80 22.00
C ILE A 104 5.62 -18.82 22.33
N THR A 105 5.25 -19.95 22.92
CA THR A 105 6.17 -21.09 23.06
C THR A 105 6.15 -21.93 21.78
N TRP A 106 7.28 -22.50 21.37
CA TRP A 106 7.36 -23.31 20.14
C TRP A 106 6.32 -24.43 20.07
N GLY A 107 6.06 -25.13 21.18
CA GLY A 107 5.02 -26.17 21.22
C GLY A 107 3.60 -25.67 20.91
N ARG A 108 3.25 -24.45 21.35
CA ARG A 108 1.94 -23.86 21.03
C ARG A 108 1.85 -23.48 19.54
N TRP A 109 2.93 -22.97 18.96
CA TRP A 109 3.00 -22.61 17.55
C TRP A 109 2.93 -23.86 16.65
N ASN A 110 3.84 -24.81 16.87
CA ASN A 110 4.07 -25.93 15.96
C ASN A 110 3.13 -27.12 16.21
N ILE A 111 2.76 -27.40 17.45
CA ILE A 111 1.93 -28.58 17.78
C ILE A 111 0.46 -28.18 17.84
N ARG A 112 0.13 -27.10 18.57
CA ARG A 112 -1.27 -26.67 18.75
C ARG A 112 -1.77 -25.73 17.65
N GLY A 113 -0.90 -25.27 16.75
CA GLY A 113 -1.30 -24.35 15.68
C GLY A 113 -1.71 -22.96 16.17
N HIS A 114 -1.32 -22.53 17.38
CA HIS A 114 -1.66 -21.20 17.86
C HIS A 114 -0.91 -20.13 17.06
N ARG A 115 -1.61 -19.04 16.76
CA ARG A 115 -1.12 -17.87 16.04
C ARG A 115 -1.37 -16.61 16.85
N CYS A 116 -1.21 -15.43 16.23
CA CYS A 116 -1.41 -14.14 16.90
C CYS A 116 -2.75 -14.10 17.66
N PRO A 117 -2.74 -13.97 19.00
CA PRO A 117 -3.96 -13.89 19.81
C PRO A 117 -4.84 -12.70 19.43
N THR A 118 -4.24 -11.55 19.09
CA THR A 118 -5.00 -10.37 18.64
C THR A 118 -5.75 -10.63 17.33
N CYS A 119 -5.16 -11.42 16.43
CA CYS A 119 -5.83 -11.82 15.19
C CYS A 119 -6.90 -12.88 15.46
N HIS A 120 -6.61 -13.85 16.33
CA HIS A 120 -7.52 -14.95 16.64
C HIS A 120 -8.76 -14.49 17.45
N ASN A 121 -8.59 -13.64 18.46
CA ASN A 121 -9.67 -13.17 19.33
C ASN A 121 -10.70 -12.27 18.62
N LYS A 122 -10.32 -11.65 17.47
CA LYS A 122 -11.26 -10.89 16.62
C LYS A 122 -12.26 -11.77 15.86
N VAL A 123 -12.07 -13.09 15.85
CA VAL A 123 -13.00 -14.06 15.23
C VAL A 123 -14.15 -14.44 16.19
N ARG A 124 -14.01 -14.21 17.51
CA ARG A 124 -14.95 -14.73 18.53
C ARG A 124 -15.62 -13.68 19.44
N GLY A 125 -15.25 -12.40 19.35
CA GLY A 125 -15.78 -11.34 20.23
C GLY A 125 -16.64 -10.28 19.52
N ARG A 126 -17.58 -9.67 20.26
CA ARG A 126 -18.50 -8.60 19.79
C ARG A 126 -17.82 -7.27 19.38
N ASP A 127 -16.50 -7.19 19.37
CA ASP A 127 -15.75 -5.94 19.11
C ASP A 127 -15.09 -5.94 17.73
N LYS A 128 -15.82 -5.42 16.73
CA LYS A 128 -15.47 -5.37 15.30
C LYS A 128 -14.40 -4.32 14.93
N ARG A 129 -13.52 -3.93 15.86
CA ARG A 129 -12.50 -2.91 15.58
C ARG A 129 -11.39 -3.48 14.70
N VAL A 130 -11.34 -2.99 13.47
CA VAL A 130 -10.35 -3.37 12.46
C VAL A 130 -8.97 -2.94 12.95
N ASP A 131 -8.00 -3.82 12.79
CA ASP A 131 -6.63 -3.51 13.18
C ASP A 131 -5.94 -2.57 12.19
N PHE A 132 -5.24 -1.56 12.68
CA PHE A 132 -4.52 -0.64 11.79
C PHE A 132 -3.37 -1.32 11.02
N GLY A 133 -2.66 -2.26 11.65
CA GLY A 133 -1.61 -3.02 10.97
C GLY A 133 -2.17 -3.95 9.89
N PHE A 134 -3.40 -4.45 10.06
CA PHE A 134 -4.13 -5.15 8.99
C PHE A 134 -4.45 -4.24 7.81
N ILE A 135 -4.96 -3.04 8.08
CA ILE A 135 -5.25 -2.04 7.05
C ILE A 135 -3.99 -1.75 6.23
N ARG A 136 -2.87 -1.44 6.91
CA ARG A 136 -1.58 -1.19 6.28
C ARG A 136 -1.15 -2.35 5.36
N TYR A 137 -1.14 -3.57 5.89
CA TYR A 137 -0.76 -4.76 5.12
C TYR A 137 -1.60 -4.93 3.84
N VAL A 138 -2.93 -4.77 3.93
CA VAL A 138 -3.82 -4.95 2.77
C VAL A 138 -3.56 -3.89 1.69
N LEU A 139 -3.35 -2.63 2.09
CA LEU A 139 -3.04 -1.55 1.15
C LEU A 139 -1.68 -1.78 0.48
N GLU A 140 -0.64 -2.05 1.26
CA GLU A 140 0.72 -2.27 0.75
C GLU A 140 0.82 -3.49 -0.17
N LYS A 141 0.08 -4.57 0.13
CA LYS A 141 0.00 -5.76 -0.73
C LYS A 141 -0.57 -5.45 -2.13
N GLU A 142 -1.46 -4.47 -2.23
CA GLU A 142 -2.01 -4.00 -3.51
C GLU A 142 -1.18 -2.87 -4.15
N GLY A 143 0.01 -2.56 -3.60
CA GLY A 143 0.92 -1.55 -4.11
C GLY A 143 0.61 -0.11 -3.66
N TYR A 144 -0.27 0.07 -2.66
CA TYR A 144 -0.59 1.39 -2.13
C TYR A 144 0.37 1.76 -1.00
N THR A 145 0.89 2.99 -1.03
CA THR A 145 1.69 3.55 0.07
C THR A 145 0.76 4.29 1.04
N LEU A 146 0.59 3.78 2.25
CA LEU A 146 -0.26 4.41 3.27
C LEU A 146 0.46 5.58 3.95
N LEU A 147 -0.12 6.78 3.87
CA LEU A 147 0.42 8.00 4.49
C LEU A 147 -0.12 8.23 5.91
N THR A 148 -1.34 7.78 6.18
CA THR A 148 -1.90 7.83 7.54
C THR A 148 -1.04 6.98 8.47
N THR A 149 -0.64 7.55 9.61
CA THR A 149 0.23 6.90 10.60
C THR A 149 -0.54 6.23 11.75
N GLU A 150 -1.81 6.60 11.93
CA GLU A 150 -2.70 6.06 12.97
C GLU A 150 -4.15 5.95 12.47
N TYR A 151 -4.88 4.94 12.94
CA TYR A 151 -6.30 4.76 12.62
C TYR A 151 -7.13 4.60 13.89
N ARG A 152 -7.88 5.64 14.21
CA ARG A 152 -8.61 5.78 15.48
C ARG A 152 -10.00 5.16 15.42
N ASN A 153 -10.71 5.32 14.29
CA ASN A 153 -12.09 4.84 14.16
C ASN A 153 -12.54 4.69 12.69
N CYS A 154 -13.72 4.12 12.49
CA CYS A 154 -14.29 3.84 11.17
C CYS A 154 -14.66 5.07 10.32
N ARG A 155 -14.77 6.25 10.93
CA ARG A 155 -15.06 7.52 10.23
C ARG A 155 -13.79 8.21 9.73
N GLN A 156 -12.63 7.92 10.34
CA GLN A 156 -11.36 8.44 9.87
C GLN A 156 -11.06 7.90 8.47
N LYS A 157 -10.69 8.79 7.55
CA LYS A 157 -10.24 8.42 6.22
C LYS A 157 -8.75 8.06 6.26
N LEU A 158 -8.37 7.13 5.41
CA LEU A 158 -7.00 6.66 5.21
C LEU A 158 -6.42 7.41 4.01
N GLU A 159 -5.39 8.21 4.24
CA GLU A 159 -4.60 8.86 3.19
C GLU A 159 -3.55 7.90 2.64
N TYR A 160 -3.39 7.90 1.31
CA TYR A 160 -2.47 7.01 0.61
C TYR A 160 -1.95 7.66 -0.69
N ILE A 161 -0.90 7.03 -1.24
CA ILE A 161 -0.45 7.19 -2.63
C ILE A 161 -0.72 5.86 -3.35
N CYS A 162 -1.43 5.89 -4.48
CA CYS A 162 -1.73 4.69 -5.26
C CYS A 162 -0.54 4.27 -6.15
N PRO A 163 -0.58 3.08 -6.78
CA PRO A 163 0.50 2.60 -7.66
C PRO A 163 0.83 3.58 -8.81
N GLU A 164 -0.18 4.26 -9.33
CA GLU A 164 -0.05 5.30 -10.37
C GLU A 164 0.42 6.67 -9.82
N GLY A 165 0.80 6.78 -8.56
CA GLY A 165 1.34 8.00 -7.95
C GLY A 165 0.30 9.03 -7.45
N HIS A 166 -1.01 8.77 -7.58
CA HIS A 166 -2.03 9.71 -7.11
C HIS A 166 -2.14 9.73 -5.58
N LYS A 167 -2.06 10.91 -4.97
CA LYS A 167 -2.36 11.13 -3.55
C LYS A 167 -3.86 11.33 -3.35
N HIS A 168 -4.50 10.49 -2.54
CA HIS A 168 -5.93 10.56 -2.24
C HIS A 168 -6.26 9.96 -0.86
N ASN A 169 -7.53 9.95 -0.49
CA ASN A 169 -8.01 9.32 0.74
C ASN A 169 -9.19 8.37 0.50
N ILE A 170 -9.38 7.38 1.37
CA ILE A 170 -10.48 6.41 1.29
C ILE A 170 -10.97 6.03 2.68
N SER A 171 -12.26 5.72 2.81
CA SER A 171 -12.76 5.11 4.04
C SER A 171 -12.45 3.61 4.04
N TRP A 172 -12.19 3.03 5.20
CA TRP A 172 -11.97 1.58 5.28
C TRP A 172 -13.17 0.76 4.76
N ASN A 173 -14.40 1.24 5.01
CA ASN A 173 -15.59 0.59 4.47
C ASN A 173 -15.67 0.67 2.94
N GLY A 174 -15.24 1.79 2.33
CA GLY A 174 -15.14 1.90 0.87
C GLY A 174 -14.12 0.92 0.30
N TRP A 175 -12.93 0.87 0.89
CA TRP A 175 -11.89 -0.10 0.50
C TRP A 175 -12.41 -1.54 0.54
N ARG A 176 -13.14 -1.91 1.61
CA ARG A 176 -13.77 -3.23 1.76
C ARG A 176 -14.85 -3.54 0.73
N LYS A 177 -15.53 -2.52 0.19
CA LYS A 177 -16.52 -2.69 -0.89
C LYS A 177 -15.87 -2.86 -2.27
N GLY A 178 -14.56 -2.66 -2.37
CA GLY A 178 -13.82 -2.73 -3.62
C GLY A 178 -13.42 -1.36 -4.18
N ASP A 179 -13.73 -0.26 -3.48
CA ASP A 179 -13.29 1.06 -3.91
C ASP A 179 -11.76 1.12 -3.90
N ARG A 180 -11.21 1.80 -4.90
CA ARG A 180 -9.77 2.01 -5.10
C ARG A 180 -9.52 3.48 -5.41
N CYS A 181 -8.36 3.81 -5.94
CA CYS A 181 -8.03 5.17 -6.29
C CYS A 181 -9.10 5.83 -7.18
N ALA A 182 -9.78 6.85 -6.63
CA ALA A 182 -10.84 7.58 -7.31
C ALA A 182 -10.35 8.28 -8.59
N TYR A 183 -9.11 8.80 -8.58
CA TYR A 183 -8.48 9.37 -9.78
C TYR A 183 -8.32 8.33 -10.88
N CYS A 184 -7.74 7.16 -10.56
CA CYS A 184 -7.60 6.07 -11.53
C CYS A 184 -8.96 5.58 -12.05
N ALA A 185 -9.96 5.48 -11.17
CA ALA A 185 -11.31 5.10 -11.57
C ALA A 185 -11.94 6.14 -12.52
N SER A 186 -11.74 7.44 -12.25
CA SER A 186 -12.24 8.52 -13.10
C SER A 186 -11.60 8.49 -14.49
N LEU A 187 -10.28 8.29 -14.59
CA LEU A 187 -9.58 8.25 -15.88
C LEU A 187 -10.08 7.10 -16.78
N LYS A 188 -10.49 5.98 -16.18
CA LYS A 188 -11.10 4.85 -16.91
C LYS A 188 -12.50 5.17 -17.45
N MET A 189 -13.14 6.22 -16.96
CA MET A 189 -14.52 6.59 -17.29
C MET A 189 -14.61 7.93 -18.05
N THR A 190 -13.49 8.46 -18.56
CA THR A 190 -13.45 9.74 -19.29
C THR A 190 -12.97 9.59 -20.72
N GLY A 191 -13.33 10.55 -21.58
CA GLY A 191 -12.88 10.60 -22.96
C GLY A 191 -13.31 9.37 -23.75
N SER A 192 -12.41 8.85 -24.58
CA SER A 192 -12.64 7.68 -25.44
C SER A 192 -13.00 6.40 -24.71
N ASN A 193 -12.76 6.33 -23.41
CA ASN A 193 -13.09 5.16 -22.60
C ASN A 193 -14.57 5.13 -22.16
N HIS A 194 -15.31 6.24 -22.31
CA HIS A 194 -16.72 6.32 -21.90
C HIS A 194 -17.65 5.89 -23.04
N HIS A 195 -18.63 5.02 -22.76
CA HIS A 195 -19.56 4.50 -23.78
C HIS A 195 -20.39 5.59 -24.50
N ASN A 196 -20.68 6.71 -23.84
CA ASN A 196 -21.34 7.87 -24.45
C ASN A 196 -20.38 8.84 -25.17
N TRP A 197 -19.09 8.51 -25.33
CA TRP A 197 -18.13 9.39 -25.99
C TRP A 197 -18.34 9.38 -27.51
N LYS A 198 -18.66 10.55 -28.05
CA LYS A 198 -18.94 10.77 -29.48
C LYS A 198 -17.75 11.45 -30.19
N GLY A 199 -16.52 10.99 -29.95
CA GLY A 199 -15.34 11.50 -30.65
C GLY A 199 -14.89 12.91 -30.26
N GLY A 200 -15.19 13.38 -29.04
CA GLY A 200 -14.76 14.72 -28.60
C GLY A 200 -15.57 15.87 -29.20
N VAL A 201 -16.91 15.77 -29.19
CA VAL A 201 -17.86 16.75 -29.76
C VAL A 201 -17.65 18.19 -29.27
N THR A 202 -17.07 18.38 -28.08
CA THR A 202 -16.80 19.71 -27.54
C THR A 202 -15.85 20.45 -28.47
N SER A 203 -16.31 21.54 -29.06
CA SER A 203 -15.50 22.32 -30.00
C SER A 203 -14.28 22.94 -29.31
N ILE A 204 -13.21 23.19 -30.06
CA ILE A 204 -12.03 23.92 -29.55
C ILE A 204 -12.43 25.29 -29.01
N SER A 205 -13.42 25.95 -29.62
CA SER A 205 -13.97 27.22 -29.11
C SER A 205 -14.62 27.09 -27.73
N GLU A 206 -15.30 25.98 -27.44
CA GLU A 206 -15.84 25.70 -26.09
C GLU A 206 -14.73 25.38 -25.09
N MET A 207 -13.76 24.57 -25.49
CA MET A 207 -12.60 24.25 -24.64
C MET A 207 -11.77 25.49 -24.31
N ALA A 208 -11.51 26.35 -25.29
CA ALA A 208 -10.82 27.62 -25.12
C ALA A 208 -11.58 28.56 -24.18
N ARG A 209 -12.90 28.71 -24.35
CA ARG A 209 -13.75 29.51 -23.44
C ARG A 209 -13.76 28.98 -22.01
N TYR A 210 -13.80 27.66 -21.84
CA TYR A 210 -13.71 27.03 -20.52
C TYR A 210 -12.36 27.35 -19.88
N MET A 211 -11.26 27.15 -20.60
CA MET A 211 -9.91 27.44 -20.11
C MET A 211 -9.74 28.91 -19.70
N SER A 212 -10.16 29.88 -20.52
CA SER A 212 -10.06 31.30 -20.17
C SER A 212 -10.80 31.67 -18.90
N LYS A 213 -11.85 30.93 -18.52
CA LYS A 213 -12.59 31.16 -17.26
C LYS A 213 -11.92 30.56 -16.02
N HIS A 214 -11.05 29.56 -16.21
CA HIS A 214 -10.50 28.74 -15.13
C HIS A 214 -9.00 28.96 -14.89
N ILE A 215 -8.35 29.82 -15.67
CA ILE A 215 -7.02 30.35 -15.41
C ILE A 215 -7.12 31.69 -14.65
N ASP A 216 -6.00 32.35 -14.37
CA ASP A 216 -5.95 33.60 -13.60
C ASP A 216 -6.48 34.82 -14.37
N TRP A 217 -6.70 34.72 -15.69
CA TRP A 217 -7.13 35.82 -16.55
C TRP A 217 -8.39 36.58 -16.04
N PRO A 218 -9.50 35.93 -15.64
CA PRO A 218 -10.66 36.64 -15.13
C PRO A 218 -10.33 37.45 -13.88
N GLN A 219 -9.48 36.92 -12.99
CA GLN A 219 -9.06 37.63 -11.78
C GLN A 219 -8.24 38.88 -12.12
N GLN A 220 -7.39 38.81 -13.15
CA GLN A 220 -6.60 39.95 -13.62
C GLN A 220 -7.52 41.05 -14.21
N VAL A 221 -8.51 40.66 -15.01
CA VAL A 221 -9.53 41.59 -15.56
C VAL A 221 -10.33 42.24 -14.42
N PHE A 222 -10.80 41.45 -13.46
CA PHE A 222 -11.54 41.97 -12.30
C PHE A 222 -10.68 42.95 -11.48
N LYS A 223 -9.41 42.63 -11.26
CA LYS A 223 -8.48 43.50 -10.51
C LYS A 223 -8.22 44.81 -11.25
N ARG A 224 -8.03 44.79 -12.58
CA ARG A 224 -7.89 45.98 -13.42
C ARG A 224 -9.13 46.88 -13.29
N ASP A 225 -10.30 46.26 -13.31
CA ASP A 225 -11.61 46.94 -13.27
C ASP A 225 -12.06 47.27 -11.83
N ASN A 226 -11.16 47.18 -10.85
CA ASN A 226 -11.43 47.42 -9.43
C ASN A 226 -12.66 46.65 -8.89
N TYR A 227 -12.90 45.44 -9.40
CA TYR A 227 -14.05 44.59 -9.08
C TYR A 227 -15.40 45.29 -9.30
N THR A 228 -15.46 46.18 -10.29
CA THR A 228 -16.68 46.89 -10.68
C THR A 228 -17.20 46.44 -12.04
N CYS A 229 -18.52 46.42 -12.19
CA CYS A 229 -19.14 46.18 -13.49
C CYS A 229 -18.90 47.39 -14.40
N GLN A 230 -18.16 47.20 -15.49
CA GLN A 230 -17.79 48.26 -16.45
C GLN A 230 -18.94 48.76 -17.34
N LYS A 231 -20.18 48.37 -17.04
CA LYS A 231 -21.37 48.81 -17.76
C LYS A 231 -22.35 49.60 -16.88
N CYS A 232 -22.45 49.26 -15.60
CA CYS A 232 -23.46 49.84 -14.71
C CYS A 232 -22.87 50.32 -13.39
N ASP A 233 -21.55 50.37 -13.29
CA ASP A 233 -20.76 50.85 -12.14
C ASP A 233 -21.09 50.17 -10.80
N GLY A 234 -21.77 49.01 -10.86
CA GLY A 234 -22.09 48.22 -9.68
C GLY A 234 -20.83 47.62 -9.08
N TYR A 235 -20.60 47.89 -7.80
CA TYR A 235 -19.45 47.40 -7.03
C TYR A 235 -19.71 45.99 -6.46
N GLY A 236 -18.79 45.05 -6.70
CA GLY A 236 -18.82 43.71 -6.12
C GLY A 236 -19.86 42.72 -6.70
N GLY A 237 -20.05 41.59 -6.01
CA GLY A 237 -20.97 40.52 -6.40
C GLY A 237 -20.41 39.50 -7.39
N ILE A 238 -21.29 38.74 -8.06
CA ILE A 238 -20.91 37.71 -9.03
C ILE A 238 -20.59 38.39 -10.38
N LEU A 239 -19.31 38.63 -10.63
CA LEU A 239 -18.77 39.17 -11.87
C LEU A 239 -18.42 38.06 -12.87
N ASN A 240 -18.45 38.41 -14.15
CA ASN A 240 -18.05 37.57 -15.27
C ASN A 240 -17.07 38.37 -16.13
N ALA A 241 -15.93 37.76 -16.48
CA ALA A 241 -15.00 38.34 -17.44
C ALA A 241 -15.51 38.02 -18.85
N HIS A 242 -15.98 39.05 -19.55
CA HIS A 242 -16.47 38.97 -20.92
C HIS A 242 -15.30 39.21 -21.89
N HIS A 243 -15.18 38.38 -22.93
CA HIS A 243 -14.21 38.67 -23.99
C HIS A 243 -14.82 39.70 -24.95
N LEU A 244 -14.10 40.78 -25.24
CA LEU A 244 -14.52 41.81 -26.21
C LEU A 244 -14.51 41.25 -27.63
N ILE A 245 -13.43 40.55 -28.00
CA ILE A 245 -13.33 39.80 -29.24
C ILE A 245 -13.78 38.36 -28.95
N PRO A 246 -14.85 37.88 -29.60
CA PRO A 246 -15.33 36.51 -29.40
C PRO A 246 -14.24 35.47 -29.64
N VAL A 247 -14.12 34.50 -28.73
CA VAL A 247 -13.11 33.42 -28.81
C VAL A 247 -13.08 32.75 -30.19
N LYS A 248 -14.25 32.50 -30.80
CA LYS A 248 -14.34 31.92 -32.15
C LYS A 248 -13.59 32.76 -33.21
N GLN A 249 -13.77 34.09 -33.20
CA GLN A 249 -13.11 34.98 -34.15
C GLN A 249 -11.59 35.02 -33.95
N ILE A 250 -11.13 35.00 -32.70
CA ILE A 250 -9.70 34.92 -32.39
C ILE A 250 -9.09 33.64 -32.96
N LEU A 251 -9.76 32.51 -32.74
CA LEU A 251 -9.28 31.21 -33.23
C LEU A 251 -9.25 31.16 -34.77
N GLU A 252 -10.27 31.69 -35.45
CA GLU A 252 -10.31 31.79 -36.91
C GLU A 252 -9.21 32.70 -37.45
N TYR A 253 -9.02 33.88 -36.85
CA TYR A 253 -8.01 34.86 -37.27
C TYR A 253 -6.59 34.30 -37.19
N TYR A 254 -6.26 33.56 -36.13
CA TYR A 254 -4.94 32.95 -35.95
C TYR A 254 -4.83 31.52 -36.50
N ASN A 255 -5.89 31.01 -37.15
CA ASN A 255 -5.96 29.63 -37.65
C ASN A 255 -5.59 28.59 -36.56
N ILE A 256 -6.21 28.71 -35.39
CA ILE A 256 -5.97 27.85 -34.23
C ILE A 256 -6.98 26.70 -34.20
N ASP A 257 -6.45 25.49 -34.34
CA ASP A 257 -7.17 24.24 -34.48
C ASP A 257 -6.73 23.14 -33.49
N ILE A 258 -5.85 23.48 -32.54
CA ILE A 258 -5.39 22.57 -31.47
C ILE A 258 -5.19 23.31 -30.14
N MET A 259 -5.35 22.61 -29.01
CA MET A 259 -5.32 23.23 -27.67
C MET A 259 -3.96 23.79 -27.26
N GLU A 260 -2.86 23.22 -27.73
CA GLU A 260 -1.49 23.71 -27.49
C GLU A 260 -1.33 25.15 -28.01
N LYS A 261 -1.85 25.43 -29.22
CA LYS A 261 -1.84 26.77 -29.80
C LYS A 261 -2.75 27.74 -29.04
N VAL A 262 -3.90 27.28 -28.53
CA VAL A 262 -4.80 28.13 -27.72
C VAL A 262 -4.06 28.62 -26.47
N LYS A 263 -3.30 27.76 -25.79
CA LYS A 263 -2.53 28.12 -24.59
C LYS A 263 -1.48 29.21 -24.83
N GLN A 264 -1.04 29.37 -26.09
CA GLN A 264 -0.05 30.37 -26.51
C GLN A 264 -0.70 31.62 -27.14
N CYS A 265 -2.03 31.70 -27.19
CA CYS A 265 -2.74 32.80 -27.81
C CYS A 265 -2.79 34.02 -26.90
N ASN A 266 -1.85 34.95 -27.08
CA ASN A 266 -1.77 36.18 -26.27
C ASN A 266 -3.06 37.01 -26.31
N LEU A 267 -3.69 37.17 -27.49
CA LEU A 267 -4.91 37.99 -27.63
C LEU A 267 -6.09 37.41 -26.84
N LEU A 268 -6.19 36.08 -26.73
CA LEU A 268 -7.26 35.43 -25.98
C LEU A 268 -7.17 35.74 -24.48
N PHE A 269 -5.94 35.84 -23.95
CA PHE A 269 -5.67 36.10 -22.54
C PHE A 269 -5.17 37.53 -22.27
N ASP A 270 -5.33 38.44 -23.22
CA ASP A 270 -5.03 39.84 -22.99
C ASP A 270 -6.09 40.40 -22.04
N ILE A 271 -5.67 41.05 -20.95
CA ILE A 271 -6.58 41.69 -20.00
C ILE A 271 -7.43 42.76 -20.70
N ASN A 272 -6.90 43.43 -21.73
CA ASN A 272 -7.60 44.44 -22.52
C ASN A 272 -8.68 43.85 -23.41
N ASN A 273 -8.59 42.56 -23.74
CA ASN A 273 -9.68 41.83 -24.38
C ASN A 273 -10.74 41.37 -23.37
N GLY A 274 -10.61 41.71 -22.09
CA GLY A 274 -11.55 41.39 -21.03
C GLY A 274 -12.36 42.59 -20.56
N LEU A 275 -13.60 42.34 -20.15
CA LEU A 275 -14.47 43.32 -19.50
C LEU A 275 -15.18 42.70 -18.29
N SER A 276 -15.08 43.32 -17.12
CA SER A 276 -15.79 42.89 -15.91
C SER A 276 -17.26 43.26 -15.97
N LEU A 277 -18.15 42.28 -15.95
CA LEU A 277 -19.59 42.51 -16.01
C LEU A 277 -20.36 41.74 -14.94
N CYS A 278 -21.34 42.40 -14.32
CA CYS A 278 -22.29 41.71 -13.46
C CYS A 278 -23.16 40.74 -14.29
N LYS A 279 -23.76 39.74 -13.65
CA LYS A 279 -24.62 38.73 -14.31
C LYS A 279 -25.69 39.34 -15.23
N LYS A 280 -26.35 40.43 -14.80
CA LYS A 280 -27.39 41.12 -15.59
C LYS A 280 -26.81 41.76 -16.85
N CYS A 281 -25.73 42.54 -16.71
CA CYS A 281 -25.06 43.21 -17.82
C CYS A 281 -24.43 42.22 -18.80
N HIS A 282 -23.79 41.15 -18.31
CA HIS A 282 -23.21 40.11 -19.16
C HIS A 282 -24.28 39.40 -20.01
N LYS A 283 -25.44 39.06 -19.41
CA LYS A 283 -26.56 38.47 -20.15
C LYS A 283 -27.09 39.43 -21.22
N TRP A 284 -27.21 40.71 -20.88
CA TRP A 284 -27.69 41.74 -21.82
C TRP A 284 -26.78 41.89 -23.05
N ILE A 285 -25.45 41.82 -22.89
CA ILE A 285 -24.53 41.93 -24.02
C ILE A 285 -24.75 40.79 -25.01
N HIS A 286 -24.83 39.55 -24.52
CA HIS A 286 -25.10 38.39 -25.37
C HIS A 286 -26.48 38.45 -26.04
N SER A 287 -27.49 39.06 -25.39
CA SER A 287 -28.81 39.23 -26.03
C SER A 287 -28.81 40.26 -27.16
N LYS A 288 -28.05 41.36 -27.07
CA LYS A 288 -27.98 42.40 -28.11
C LYS A 288 -27.18 41.96 -29.33
N LEU A 289 -26.10 41.19 -29.13
CA LEU A 289 -25.28 40.64 -30.23
C LEU A 289 -26.03 39.62 -31.10
N ASN A 290 -27.09 38.98 -30.57
CA ASN A 290 -27.93 38.05 -31.34
C ASN A 290 -29.00 38.75 -32.18
N ILE A 291 -29.25 40.05 -32.00
CA ILE A 291 -30.26 40.81 -32.78
C ILE A 291 -29.68 41.25 -34.16
N HIS A 292 -28.37 41.22 -34.33
CA HIS A 292 -27.68 41.61 -35.57
C HIS A 292 -27.19 40.42 -36.42
N LYS A 293 -27.84 39.25 -36.29
CA LYS A 293 -27.52 38.01 -37.02
C LYS A 293 -28.66 37.52 -37.93
N GLU A 294 -29.41 38.46 -38.52
CA GLU A 294 -30.28 38.17 -39.67
C GLU A 294 -29.50 38.39 -40.98
#